data_AF-A0A4Q6BEJ7-F1
#
_entry.id   AF-A0A4Q6BEJ7-F1
#
_cell.length_a   1.000
_cell.length_b   1.000
_cell.length_c   1.000
_cell.angle_alpha   90.00
_cell.angle_beta   90.00
_cell.angle_gamma   90.00
#
_symmetry.space_group_name_H-M   'P 1'
#
loop_
_entity.id
_entity.type
_entity.pdbx_description
1 polymer ?
#
loop_
_entity_poly.entity_id
_entity_poly.type
_entity_poly.pdbx_seq_one_letter_code
_entity_poly.pdbx_strand_id
1 'polypeptide(L)' 'MIEEFQEKQRKQRTKVRSTVDYSMGSVFLLLGIYFLVYEKLGLKLLDREPSSIDYFIGAMFVLYGGWRIYRGYKKNYFR' A
#
# COMPACT_ATOMS: atom_id res chain seq x y z
N MET A 1 33.22 -15.53 12.73
CA MET A 1 32.27 -16.34 11.93
C MET A 1 30.81 -16.22 12.38
N ILE A 2 30.49 -16.27 13.69
CA ILE A 2 29.10 -16.20 14.18
C ILE A 2 28.48 -14.80 14.00
N GLU A 3 29.26 -13.73 14.18
CA GLU A 3 28.80 -12.34 14.02
C GLU A 3 28.43 -11.98 12.58
N GLU A 4 29.19 -12.43 11.58
CA GLU A 4 28.88 -12.16 10.16
C GLU A 4 27.58 -12.84 9.70
N PHE A 5 27.23 -14.00 10.26
CA PHE A 5 25.96 -14.67 10.01
C PHE A 5 24.78 -13.93 10.65
N GLN A 6 24.97 -13.41 11.86
CA GLN A 6 23.97 -12.58 12.56
C GLN A 6 23.71 -11.26 11.83
N GLU A 7 24.75 -10.60 11.31
CA GLU A 7 24.63 -9.37 10.54
C GLU A 7 23.91 -9.57 9.20
N LYS A 8 24.20 -10.65 8.47
CA LYS A 8 23.51 -10.97 7.21
C LYS A 8 22.03 -11.24 7.43
N GLN A 9 21.66 -11.94 8.51
CA GLN A 9 20.26 -12.18 8.86
C GLN A 9 19.53 -10.91 9.32
N ARG A 10 20.20 -10.02 10.06
CA ARG A 10 19.66 -8.70 10.41
C ARG A 10 19.41 -7.88 9.14
N LYS A 11 20.39 -7.77 8.23
CA LYS A 11 20.26 -7.01 6.96
C LYS A 11 19.12 -7.53 6.07
N GLN A 12 18.89 -8.84 6.00
CA GLN A 12 17.76 -9.40 5.26
C GLN A 12 16.41 -9.10 5.94
N ARG A 13 16.30 -9.23 7.26
CA ARG A 13 15.07 -8.88 8.00
C ARG A 13 14.70 -7.40 7.88
N THR A 14 15.67 -6.48 7.86
CA THR A 14 15.38 -5.04 7.71
C THR A 14 14.90 -4.70 6.30
N LYS A 15 15.44 -5.35 5.26
CA LYS A 15 14.99 -5.15 3.87
C LYS A 15 13.57 -5.64 3.65
N VAL A 16 13.24 -6.84 4.14
CA VAL A 16 11.88 -7.41 4.02
C VAL A 16 10.84 -6.55 4.75
N ARG A 17 11.16 -6.09 5.97
CA ARG A 17 10.22 -5.28 6.76
C ARG A 17 9.94 -3.92 6.11
N SER A 18 10.94 -3.33 5.47
CA SER A 18 10.80 -2.10 4.69
C SER A 18 9.86 -2.32 3.48
N THR A 19 10.10 -3.34 2.68
CA THR A 19 9.28 -3.62 1.48
C THR A 19 7.82 -3.94 1.82
N VAL A 20 7.55 -4.60 2.94
CA VAL A 20 6.18 -4.88 3.41
C VAL A 20 5.42 -3.58 3.68
N ASP A 21 6.04 -2.57 4.29
CA ASP A 21 5.39 -1.27 4.56
C ASP A 21 5.05 -0.50 3.28
N TYR A 22 5.94 -0.55 2.27
CA TYR A 22 5.68 0.03 0.94
C TYR A 22 4.59 -0.72 0.17
N SER A 23 4.62 -2.05 0.21
CA SER A 23 3.64 -2.89 -0.45
C SER A 23 2.24 -2.64 0.10
N MET A 24 2.11 -2.52 1.43
CA MET A 24 0.83 -2.22 2.05
C MET A 24 0.29 -0.85 1.61
N GLY A 25 1.11 0.21 1.58
CA GLY A 25 0.68 1.51 1.06
C GLY A 25 0.20 1.45 -0.40
N SER A 26 0.92 0.68 -1.22
CA SER A 26 0.56 0.46 -2.64
C SER A 26 -0.74 -0.32 -2.80
N VAL A 27 -0.98 -1.34 -1.97
CA VAL A 27 -2.24 -2.10 -1.95
C VAL A 27 -3.42 -1.20 -1.59
N PHE A 28 -3.31 -0.37 -0.54
CA PHE A 28 -4.37 0.56 -0.15
C PHE A 28 -4.65 1.59 -1.26
N LEU A 29 -3.61 2.08 -1.92
CA LEU A 29 -3.75 3.05 -3.01
C LEU A 29 -4.43 2.42 -4.24
N LEU A 30 -3.99 1.22 -4.65
CA LEU A 30 -4.61 0.45 -5.74
C LEU A 30 -6.07 0.11 -5.45
N LEU A 31 -6.38 -0.33 -4.23
CA LEU A 31 -7.76 -0.59 -3.81
C LEU A 31 -8.59 0.70 -3.83
N GLY A 32 -8.07 1.81 -3.30
CA GLY A 32 -8.76 3.10 -3.33
C GLY A 32 -9.07 3.55 -4.76
N ILE A 33 -8.10 3.46 -5.69
CA ILE A 33 -8.32 3.77 -7.10
C ILE A 33 -9.35 2.81 -7.71
N TYR A 34 -9.26 1.52 -7.41
CA TYR A 34 -10.23 0.54 -7.87
C TYR A 34 -11.65 0.93 -7.43
N PHE A 35 -11.85 1.30 -6.16
CA PHE A 35 -13.12 1.81 -5.63
C PHE A 35 -13.57 3.15 -6.25
N LEU A 36 -12.72 3.90 -6.95
CA LEU A 36 -13.14 5.12 -7.67
C LEU A 36 -13.46 4.87 -9.14
N VAL A 37 -12.92 3.80 -9.73
CA VAL A 37 -13.00 3.51 -11.17
C VAL A 37 -13.93 2.33 -11.48
N TYR A 38 -14.23 1.46 -10.50
CA TYR A 38 -15.07 0.26 -10.71
C TYR A 38 -16.47 0.60 -11.24
N GLU A 39 -17.10 1.67 -10.76
CA GLU A 39 -18.40 2.11 -11.29
C GLU A 39 -18.30 2.52 -12.75
N LYS A 40 -17.26 3.27 -13.12
CA LYS A 40 -17.04 3.68 -14.53
C LYS A 40 -16.79 2.49 -15.44
N LEU A 41 -16.26 1.39 -14.90
CA LEU A 41 -16.03 0.14 -15.61
C LEU A 41 -17.29 -0.74 -15.67
N GLY A 42 -18.41 -0.31 -15.07
CA GLY A 42 -19.65 -1.10 -14.98
C GLY A 42 -19.50 -2.37 -14.14
N LEU A 43 -18.43 -2.45 -13.33
CA LEU A 43 -18.21 -3.57 -12.43
C LEU A 43 -19.11 -3.39 -11.22
N LYS A 44 -19.92 -4.41 -10.90
CA LYS A 44 -20.70 -4.42 -9.66
C LYS A 44 -19.85 -5.02 -8.55
N LEU A 45 -19.52 -4.21 -7.56
CA LEU A 45 -18.90 -4.69 -6.33
C LEU A 45 -19.99 -5.37 -5.49
N LEU A 46 -19.87 -6.68 -5.28
CA LEU A 46 -20.79 -7.47 -4.45
C LEU A 46 -22.27 -7.36 -4.88
N ASP A 47 -22.54 -7.20 -6.17
CA ASP A 47 -23.89 -7.00 -6.73
C ASP A 47 -24.67 -5.80 -6.16
N ARG A 48 -23.98 -4.89 -5.48
CA ARG A 48 -24.55 -3.68 -4.88
C ARG A 48 -24.33 -2.48 -5.79
N GLU A 49 -25.32 -1.57 -5.80
CA GLU A 49 -25.16 -0.30 -6.49
C GLU A 49 -24.11 0.58 -5.80
N PRO A 50 -23.26 1.26 -6.59
CA PRO A 50 -22.22 2.11 -6.05
C PRO A 50 -22.86 3.21 -5.20
N SER A 51 -22.46 3.27 -3.93
CA SER A 51 -22.94 4.29 -3.01
C SER A 51 -21.94 5.44 -2.92
N SER A 52 -22.42 6.64 -2.62
CA SER A 52 -21.56 7.79 -2.30
C SER A 52 -20.56 7.48 -1.17
N ILE A 53 -20.89 6.53 -0.30
CA ILE A 53 -20.02 6.02 0.76
C ILE A 53 -18.81 5.26 0.18
N ASP A 54 -18.99 4.48 -0.88
CA ASP A 54 -17.90 3.70 -1.50
C ASP A 54 -16.88 4.64 -2.14
N TYR A 55 -17.33 5.73 -2.76
CA TYR A 55 -16.46 6.80 -3.25
C TYR A 55 -15.70 7.50 -2.13
N PHE A 56 -16.38 7.80 -1.02
CA PHE A 56 -15.75 8.44 0.13
C PHE A 56 -14.66 7.55 0.73
N ILE A 57 -14.95 6.26 0.91
CA ILE A 57 -13.98 5.26 1.39
C ILE A 57 -12.83 5.10 0.39
N GLY A 58 -13.13 5.00 -0.91
CA GLY A 58 -12.13 4.94 -1.97
C GLY A 58 -11.18 6.15 -1.93
N ALA A 59 -11.73 7.36 -1.85
CA ALA A 59 -10.96 8.59 -1.73
C ALA A 59 -10.09 8.62 -0.46
N MET A 60 -10.62 8.19 0.69
CA MET A 60 -9.86 8.05 1.92
C MET A 60 -8.70 7.05 1.78
N PHE A 61 -8.92 5.92 1.10
CA PHE A 61 -7.90 4.90 0.87
C PHE A 61 -6.80 5.39 -0.08
N VAL A 62 -7.15 6.14 -1.12
CA VAL A 62 -6.15 6.78 -2.00
C VAL A 62 -5.33 7.80 -1.23
N LEU A 63 -5.96 8.68 -0.45
CA LEU A 63 -5.26 9.69 0.35
C LEU A 63 -4.34 9.04 1.39
N TYR A 64 -4.84 8.05 2.12
CA TYR A 64 -4.07 7.33 3.15
C TYR A 64 -2.94 6.49 2.53
N GLY A 65 -3.23 5.74 1.47
CA GLY A 65 -2.26 4.93 0.73
C GLY A 65 -1.16 5.80 0.13
N GLY A 66 -1.55 6.92 -0.51
CA GLY A 66 -0.63 7.92 -1.06
C GLY A 66 0.27 8.54 0.01
N TRP A 67 -0.30 8.94 1.15
CA TRP A 67 0.49 9.42 2.29
C TRP A 67 1.47 8.38 2.82
N ARG A 68 1.05 7.10 2.90
CA ARG A 68 1.90 6.00 3.37
C ARG A 68 3.06 5.73 2.41
N ILE A 69 2.80 5.79 1.10
CA ILE A 69 3.85 5.69 0.07
C ILE A 69 4.78 6.89 0.12
N TYR A 70 4.27 8.12 0.25
CA TYR A 70 5.09 9.32 0.37
C TYR A 70 6.00 9.27 1.61
N ARG A 71 5.44 8.89 2.77
CA ARG A 71 6.21 8.68 4.01
C ARG A 71 7.25 7.57 3.83
N GLY A 72 6.89 6.51 3.10
CA GLY A 72 7.81 5.46 2.68
C GLY A 72 8.96 6.05 1.87
N TYR A 73 8.67 6.67 0.72
CA TYR A 73 9.65 7.18 -0.24
C TYR A 73 10.66 8.17 0.37
N LYS A 74 10.23 8.98 1.35
CA LYS A 74 11.13 9.88 2.10
C LYS A 74 12.14 9.12 2.98
N LYS A 75 11.81 7.89 3.41
CA LYS A 75 12.74 6.93 4.01
C LYS A 75 13.50 6.13 2.95
N ASN A 76 13.73 6.67 1.75
CA ASN A 76 14.58 6.03 0.76
C ASN A 76 15.92 5.68 1.40
N TYR A 77 16.00 4.40 1.71
CA TYR A 77 17.09 3.64 2.29
C TYR A 77 18.20 3.42 1.25
N PHE A 78 18.15 4.16 0.14
CA PHE A 78 19.19 4.27 -0.87
C PHE A 78 20.18 5.35 -0.43
N ARG A 79 20.93 5.03 0.62
CA ARG A 79 22.33 5.43 0.73
C ARG A 79 23.14 4.17 1.01
#